data_AF-A0A0G9H0L9-F1
#
_entry.id   AF-A0A0G9H0L9-F1
#
_cell.length_a   1.000
_cell.length_b   1.000
_cell.length_c   1.000
_cell.angle_alpha   90.00
_cell.angle_beta   90.00
_cell.angle_gamma   90.00
#
_symmetry.space_group_name_H-M   'P 1'
#
loop_
_entity.id
_entity.type
_entity.pdbx_description
1 polymer ?
#
loop_
_entity_poly.entity_id
_entity_poly.type
_entity_poly.pdbx_seq_one_letter_code
_entity_poly.pdbx_strand_id
1 'polypeptide(L)'
;MTTRTTLSTLILLALSTTATHAATWDASTSLGLFDQRVADGLPLRGLRIHATDEAGLVTRARISVDTRLENEVVLPDGSHMVTYIGQWRGKQVTISRGDGQLLIDTGETTAPTAVPPGDSIARFDLAIAAGLPARVSLDGNVVNTARAADDDLVVLDAFGGDIVFADGSHGQMYDATWHGSSVVVTRSGNHLDITSLSATGVGITGFTAGSEAIEYEHLPAETTAGQGSPGAGSAHAVPSRAAAITPEDLNPSRLTFHLMLHDDVGSTSQRIHAGYVAWWLADLQRNILPGKKVDLLYSQRIPGVTDVKYEYVGSLHDWSDVVEHYALEQDIPRTYKHKFMLIVKGLPEPERHGRSWQKGTEGIASVSGRYPEIAHQLGHLLGATHARAEVRYGGWWCETNMYAPSLTVRSNCYEYSAENAYQIREYVTTAGGHIENSRWSEDR
;
A
#
# COMPACT_ATOMS: atom_id res chain seq x y z
N MET A 1 -59.20 -12.34 -19.98
CA MET A 1 -59.63 -13.35 -18.98
C MET A 1 -58.51 -14.38 -18.85
N THR A 2 -57.57 -14.12 -17.94
CA THR A 2 -57.43 -14.78 -16.63
C THR A 2 -56.90 -16.20 -16.73
N THR A 3 -55.60 -16.37 -16.50
CA THR A 3 -55.01 -17.10 -15.35
C THR A 3 -53.51 -17.30 -15.63
N ARG A 4 -52.65 -16.75 -14.76
CA ARG A 4 -51.26 -17.20 -14.64
C ARG A 4 -51.00 -17.57 -13.19
N THR A 5 -50.69 -18.84 -13.03
CA THR A 5 -50.47 -19.58 -11.80
C THR A 5 -49.12 -19.21 -11.21
N THR A 6 -49.12 -18.89 -9.92
CA THR A 6 -47.93 -18.73 -9.08
C THR A 6 -47.33 -20.10 -8.77
N LEU A 7 -46.00 -20.22 -8.84
CA LEU A 7 -45.27 -21.33 -8.21
C LEU A 7 -44.31 -20.75 -7.17
N SER A 8 -44.62 -21.05 -5.91
CA SER A 8 -43.75 -20.79 -4.77
C SER A 8 -42.73 -21.92 -4.65
N THR A 9 -41.47 -21.59 -4.36
CA THR A 9 -40.48 -22.58 -3.91
C THR A 9 -39.90 -22.08 -2.60
N LEU A 10 -40.24 -22.80 -1.53
CA LEU A 10 -39.67 -22.64 -0.18
C LEU A 10 -38.30 -23.33 -0.15
N ILE A 11 -37.26 -22.62 0.31
CA ILE A 11 -36.02 -23.23 0.77
C ILE A 11 -35.90 -22.92 2.26
N LEU A 12 -35.94 -23.97 3.07
CA LEU A 12 -35.69 -23.95 4.51
C LEU A 12 -34.19 -24.20 4.71
N LEU A 13 -33.44 -23.21 5.21
CA LEU A 13 -32.12 -23.45 5.80
C LEU A 13 -32.21 -23.20 7.31
N ALA A 14 -31.97 -24.25 8.07
CA ALA A 14 -31.67 -24.18 9.49
C ALA A 14 -30.18 -23.86 9.65
N LEU A 15 -29.86 -22.72 10.26
CA LEU A 15 -28.51 -22.37 10.70
C LEU A 15 -28.57 -21.83 12.13
N SER A 16 -27.64 -22.33 12.92
CA SER A 16 -27.40 -22.14 14.34
C SER A 16 -27.20 -20.68 14.74
N THR A 17 -27.93 -20.23 15.76
CA THR A 17 -27.87 -18.87 16.32
C THR A 17 -26.83 -18.78 17.45
N THR A 18 -25.69 -18.17 17.17
CA THR A 18 -24.98 -17.37 18.19
C THR A 18 -25.48 -15.95 18.06
N ALA A 19 -26.23 -15.47 19.05
CA ALA A 19 -26.83 -14.14 19.04
C ALA A 19 -25.74 -13.05 19.15
N THR A 20 -25.33 -12.49 18.02
CA THR A 20 -24.68 -11.18 17.94
C THR A 20 -25.75 -10.11 18.13
N HIS A 21 -25.57 -9.21 19.10
CA HIS A 21 -26.49 -8.09 19.33
C HIS A 21 -26.44 -7.12 18.13
N ALA A 22 -27.60 -6.66 17.68
CA ALA A 22 -27.75 -5.81 16.50
C ALA A 22 -27.12 -4.41 16.70
N ALA A 23 -26.41 -3.92 15.68
CA ALA A 23 -25.70 -2.64 15.67
C ALA A 23 -26.59 -1.43 15.32
N THR A 24 -27.73 -1.65 14.66
CA THR A 24 -28.61 -0.60 14.12
C THR A 24 -29.99 -0.63 14.77
N TRP A 25 -30.52 0.54 15.09
CA TRP A 25 -31.87 0.69 15.65
C TRP A 25 -32.70 1.71 14.87
N ASP A 26 -33.95 1.36 14.59
CA ASP A 26 -34.93 2.22 13.91
C ASP A 26 -35.76 3.00 14.93
N ALA A 27 -35.57 4.32 14.96
CA ALA A 27 -36.29 5.27 15.81
C ALA A 27 -37.32 6.14 15.04
N SER A 28 -37.79 5.70 13.87
CA SER A 28 -38.66 6.47 12.98
C SER A 28 -39.98 6.93 13.62
N THR A 29 -40.49 6.18 14.60
CA THR A 29 -41.67 6.59 15.39
C THR A 29 -41.46 7.89 16.20
N SER A 30 -40.21 8.30 16.39
CA SER A 30 -39.82 9.51 17.11
C SER A 30 -39.37 10.65 16.16
N LEU A 31 -39.45 10.45 14.85
CA LEU A 31 -38.89 11.35 13.84
C LEU A 31 -39.43 12.78 13.94
N GLY A 32 -40.75 12.96 14.04
CA GLY A 32 -41.35 14.30 14.10
C GLY A 32 -40.86 15.12 15.30
N LEU A 33 -40.67 14.47 16.45
CA LEU A 33 -40.12 15.11 17.64
C LEU A 33 -38.62 15.40 17.47
N PHE A 34 -37.87 14.49 16.85
CA PHE A 34 -36.45 14.70 16.55
C PHE A 34 -36.25 15.91 15.64
N ASP A 35 -36.95 15.96 14.51
CA ASP A 35 -36.86 17.04 13.52
C ASP A 35 -37.22 18.40 14.13
N GLN A 36 -38.30 18.46 14.92
CA GLN A 36 -38.69 19.67 15.63
C GLN A 36 -37.56 20.16 16.56
N ARG A 37 -36.96 19.26 17.33
CA ARG A 37 -35.94 19.62 18.30
C ARG A 37 -34.64 20.03 17.63
N VAL A 38 -34.23 19.36 16.55
CA VAL A 38 -33.05 19.78 15.77
C VAL A 38 -33.25 21.17 15.17
N ALA A 39 -34.47 21.50 14.71
CA ALA A 39 -34.80 22.83 14.20
C ALA A 39 -34.73 23.93 15.29
N ASP A 40 -35.00 23.58 16.55
CA ASP A 40 -34.80 24.49 17.70
C ASP A 40 -33.31 24.76 18.03
N GLY A 41 -32.39 23.97 17.45
CA GLY A 41 -30.93 24.11 17.59
C GLY A 41 -30.25 22.96 18.34
N LEU A 42 -28.95 22.78 18.05
CA LEU A 42 -28.06 21.83 18.74
C LEU A 42 -27.24 22.55 19.83
N PRO A 43 -26.82 21.87 20.92
CA PRO A 43 -26.98 20.44 21.20
C PRO A 43 -28.33 20.09 21.84
N LEU A 44 -28.85 18.90 21.51
CA LEU A 44 -30.01 18.30 22.16
C LEU A 44 -29.57 17.39 23.30
N ARG A 45 -30.15 17.57 24.49
CA ARG A 45 -29.88 16.70 25.64
C ARG A 45 -31.12 15.95 26.06
N GLY A 46 -31.00 14.63 26.12
CA GLY A 46 -31.99 13.76 26.76
C GLY A 46 -33.32 13.63 26.01
N LEU A 47 -33.30 13.74 24.68
CA LEU A 47 -34.46 13.51 23.83
C LEU A 47 -34.95 12.07 24.03
N ARG A 48 -36.23 11.91 24.40
CA ARG A 48 -36.83 10.59 24.56
C ARG A 48 -37.22 10.06 23.19
N ILE A 49 -36.71 8.87 22.86
CA ILE A 49 -37.02 8.17 21.61
C ILE A 49 -37.54 6.76 21.91
N HIS A 50 -38.35 6.28 20.98
CA HIS A 50 -38.77 4.90 20.83
C HIS A 50 -37.99 4.32 19.65
N ALA A 51 -37.19 3.30 19.91
CA ALA A 51 -36.37 2.65 18.90
C ALA A 51 -36.64 1.13 18.89
N THR A 52 -36.60 0.53 17.71
CA THR A 52 -36.80 -0.91 17.50
C THR A 52 -35.56 -1.46 16.81
N ASP A 53 -34.97 -2.54 17.33
CA ASP A 53 -33.86 -3.20 16.64
C ASP A 53 -34.36 -4.13 15.51
N GLU A 54 -33.43 -4.71 14.75
CA GLU A 54 -33.73 -5.64 13.66
C GLU A 54 -34.46 -6.91 14.12
N ALA A 55 -34.34 -7.29 15.39
CA ALA A 55 -35.05 -8.41 15.99
C ALA A 55 -36.47 -8.04 16.47
N GLY A 56 -36.89 -6.79 16.29
CA GLY A 56 -38.20 -6.29 16.71
C GLY A 56 -38.28 -5.89 18.18
N LEU A 57 -37.16 -5.86 18.90
CA LEU A 57 -37.12 -5.45 20.30
C LEU A 57 -37.30 -3.93 20.40
N VAL A 58 -38.40 -3.52 21.03
CA VAL A 58 -38.69 -2.11 21.26
C VAL A 58 -38.02 -1.62 22.54
N THR A 59 -37.32 -0.50 22.46
CA THR A 59 -36.74 0.18 23.61
C THR A 59 -37.16 1.65 23.69
N ARG A 60 -37.23 2.16 24.93
CA ARG A 60 -37.39 3.58 25.23
C ARG A 60 -36.10 4.08 25.86
N ALA A 61 -35.51 5.09 25.26
CA ALA A 61 -34.24 5.61 25.74
C ALA A 61 -34.13 7.12 25.55
N ARG A 62 -33.11 7.69 26.19
CA ARG A 62 -32.72 9.07 25.96
C ARG A 62 -31.52 9.09 25.01
N ILE A 63 -31.62 9.94 23.99
CA ILE A 63 -30.54 10.28 23.09
C ILE A 63 -30.13 11.75 23.30
N SER A 64 -28.84 12.04 23.22
CA SER A 64 -28.34 13.39 23.01
C SER A 64 -27.84 13.52 21.57
N VAL A 65 -27.96 14.71 21.01
CA VAL A 65 -27.47 15.04 19.67
C VAL A 65 -26.54 16.23 19.85
N ASP A 66 -25.25 16.02 19.63
CA ASP A 66 -24.24 17.00 19.99
C ASP A 66 -23.94 17.91 18.79
N THR A 67 -23.73 17.34 17.60
CA THR A 67 -23.34 18.09 16.40
C THR A 67 -23.88 17.43 15.14
N ARG A 68 -24.23 18.26 14.15
CA ARG A 68 -24.59 17.83 12.79
C ARG A 68 -23.31 17.74 11.97
N LEU A 69 -23.10 16.63 11.26
CA LEU A 69 -22.00 16.52 10.30
C LEU A 69 -22.35 17.30 9.02
N GLU A 70 -21.37 17.99 8.45
CA GLU A 70 -21.56 18.83 7.26
C GLU A 70 -21.76 18.00 5.98
N ASN A 71 -21.48 16.69 6.04
CA ASN A 71 -21.64 15.79 4.91
C ASN A 71 -23.11 15.38 4.77
N GLU A 72 -23.69 15.74 3.64
CA GLU A 72 -24.98 15.24 3.18
C GLU A 72 -24.74 14.07 2.22
N VAL A 73 -25.34 12.92 2.51
CA VAL A 73 -25.20 11.71 1.68
C VAL A 73 -26.41 11.64 0.77
N VAL A 74 -26.18 11.65 -0.55
CA VAL A 74 -27.22 11.39 -1.55
C VAL A 74 -27.25 9.89 -1.84
N LEU A 75 -28.39 9.25 -1.60
CA LEU A 75 -28.60 7.82 -1.84
C LEU A 75 -28.89 7.56 -3.33
N PRO A 76 -28.75 6.31 -3.82
CA PRO A 76 -28.95 5.97 -5.24
C PRO A 76 -30.33 6.31 -5.82
N ASP A 77 -31.35 6.45 -4.98
CA ASP A 77 -32.71 6.85 -5.35
C ASP A 77 -32.90 8.39 -5.41
N GLY A 78 -31.84 9.16 -5.16
CA GLY A 78 -31.85 10.63 -5.13
C GLY A 78 -32.31 11.22 -3.80
N SER A 79 -32.62 10.40 -2.78
CA SER A 79 -32.93 10.89 -1.44
C SER A 79 -31.69 11.38 -0.71
N HIS A 80 -31.91 12.20 0.32
CA HIS A 80 -30.86 12.86 1.09
C HIS A 80 -30.86 12.36 2.54
N MET A 81 -29.68 12.02 3.04
CA MET A 81 -29.46 11.61 4.42
C MET A 81 -28.51 12.59 5.12
N VAL A 82 -28.94 13.05 6.30
CA VAL A 82 -28.17 13.93 7.18
C VAL A 82 -27.72 13.13 8.40
N THR A 83 -26.43 13.23 8.71
CA THR A 83 -25.82 12.51 9.83
C THR A 83 -25.50 13.44 10.99
N TYR A 84 -25.69 12.93 12.20
CA TYR A 84 -25.38 13.61 13.45
C TYR A 84 -24.53 12.71 14.34
N ILE A 85 -23.74 13.34 15.21
CA ILE A 85 -23.04 12.67 16.31
C ILE A 85 -23.79 12.95 17.60
N GLY A 86 -23.96 11.94 18.42
CA GLY A 86 -24.67 12.05 19.69
C GLY A 86 -24.28 10.99 20.70
N GLN A 87 -25.07 10.88 21.78
CA GLN A 87 -24.95 9.80 22.74
C GLN A 87 -26.27 9.07 22.93
N TRP A 88 -26.19 7.74 23.05
CA TRP A 88 -27.32 6.90 23.41
C TRP A 88 -26.91 5.92 24.51
N ARG A 89 -27.66 5.90 25.61
CA ARG A 89 -27.34 5.10 26.82
C ARG A 89 -25.92 5.34 27.33
N GLY A 90 -25.40 6.55 27.16
CA GLY A 90 -24.05 6.94 27.58
C GLY A 90 -22.92 6.52 26.65
N LYS A 91 -23.22 5.90 25.49
CA LYS A 91 -22.24 5.60 24.43
C LYS A 91 -22.36 6.61 23.30
N GLN A 92 -21.25 6.95 22.65
CA GLN A 92 -21.28 7.74 21.42
C GLN A 92 -21.94 6.93 20.30
N VAL A 93 -22.78 7.58 19.51
CA VAL A 93 -23.52 6.95 18.41
C VAL A 93 -23.56 7.85 17.19
N THR A 94 -23.71 7.24 16.02
CA THR A 94 -24.01 7.94 14.77
C THR A 94 -25.51 7.88 14.53
N ILE A 95 -26.12 9.03 14.24
CA ILE A 95 -27.56 9.16 14.03
C ILE A 95 -27.77 9.61 12.59
N SER A 96 -28.46 8.80 11.80
CA SER A 96 -28.74 9.07 10.40
C SER A 96 -30.22 9.36 10.20
N ARG A 97 -30.54 10.50 9.59
CA ARG A 97 -31.90 10.94 9.30
C ARG A 97 -32.06 11.12 7.79
N GLY A 98 -32.95 10.34 7.17
CA GLY A 98 -33.27 10.39 5.73
C GLY A 98 -34.56 9.65 5.44
N ASP A 99 -35.31 10.04 4.40
CA ASP A 99 -36.50 9.31 3.88
C ASP A 99 -37.50 8.78 4.91
N GLY A 100 -37.90 9.63 5.85
CA GLY A 100 -38.87 9.26 6.88
C GLY A 100 -38.32 8.28 7.92
N GLN A 101 -37.01 8.04 7.90
CA GLN A 101 -36.31 7.18 8.83
C GLN A 101 -35.36 7.95 9.75
N LEU A 102 -35.24 7.43 10.97
CA LEU A 102 -34.25 7.85 11.95
C LEU A 102 -33.51 6.60 12.42
N LEU A 103 -32.30 6.39 11.91
CA LEU A 103 -31.47 5.24 12.26
C LEU A 103 -30.44 5.67 13.29
N ILE A 104 -30.24 4.83 14.30
CA ILE A 104 -29.19 5.01 15.29
C ILE A 104 -28.26 3.83 15.18
N ASP A 105 -27.08 4.10 14.63
CA ASP A 105 -25.98 3.17 14.63
C ASP A 105 -25.27 3.31 15.97
N THR A 106 -25.46 2.29 16.80
CA THR A 106 -24.82 2.27 18.11
C THR A 106 -23.34 2.07 18.04
N GLY A 107 -22.81 1.71 16.86
CA GLY A 107 -21.42 1.40 16.64
C GLY A 107 -20.91 0.56 17.80
N GLU A 108 -20.93 -0.76 17.69
CA GLU A 108 -19.89 -1.50 18.39
C GLU A 108 -18.49 -1.14 17.81
N THR A 109 -18.14 0.16 17.77
CA THR A 109 -17.03 0.66 18.59
C THR A 109 -17.16 0.08 20.00
N THR A 110 -16.79 -1.19 20.10
CA THR A 110 -15.97 -1.60 21.21
C THR A 110 -14.94 -0.48 21.39
N ALA A 111 -15.03 0.27 22.49
CA ALA A 111 -13.80 0.86 23.04
C ALA A 111 -12.80 -0.28 23.00
N PRO A 112 -11.63 -0.13 22.34
CA PRO A 112 -10.87 -1.25 21.81
C PRO A 112 -10.86 -2.34 22.86
N THR A 113 -11.69 -3.37 22.65
CA THR A 113 -11.63 -4.59 23.42
C THR A 113 -10.18 -4.96 23.30
N ALA A 114 -9.47 -4.95 24.44
CA ALA A 114 -8.02 -5.10 24.50
C ALA A 114 -7.60 -6.01 23.36
N VAL A 115 -6.90 -5.44 22.36
CA VAL A 115 -6.56 -6.15 21.13
C VAL A 115 -6.05 -7.51 21.56
N PRO A 116 -6.66 -8.63 21.11
CA PRO A 116 -6.29 -9.94 21.61
C PRO A 116 -4.77 -10.06 21.61
N PRO A 117 -4.15 -10.45 22.74
CA PRO A 117 -2.71 -10.61 22.78
C PRO A 117 -2.32 -11.54 21.62
N GLY A 118 -1.52 -11.04 20.68
CA GLY A 118 -1.15 -11.74 19.45
C GLY A 118 -1.51 -11.05 18.14
N ASP A 119 -2.44 -10.08 18.10
CA ASP A 119 -2.76 -9.38 16.85
C ASP A 119 -1.90 -8.12 16.66
N SER A 120 -0.69 -8.31 16.12
CA SER A 120 0.27 -7.22 15.85
C SER A 120 -0.25 -6.23 14.82
N ILE A 121 -1.07 -6.68 13.87
CA ILE A 121 -1.64 -5.84 12.82
C ILE A 121 -2.71 -4.91 13.39
N ALA A 122 -3.65 -5.45 14.17
CA ALA A 122 -4.68 -4.62 14.79
C ALA A 122 -4.08 -3.59 15.77
N ARG A 123 -3.01 -3.95 16.48
CA ARG A 123 -2.26 -3.00 17.33
C ARG A 123 -1.59 -1.88 16.53
N PHE A 124 -0.96 -2.24 15.41
CA PHE A 124 -0.40 -1.26 14.49
C PHE A 124 -1.47 -0.31 13.96
N ASP A 125 -2.55 -0.84 13.38
CA ASP A 125 -3.62 -0.05 12.79
C ASP A 125 -4.28 0.89 13.82
N LEU A 126 -4.52 0.39 15.04
CA LEU A 126 -5.05 1.21 16.15
C LEU A 126 -4.10 2.35 16.54
N ALA A 127 -2.80 2.08 16.61
CA ALA A 127 -1.79 3.07 16.96
C ALA A 127 -1.65 4.15 15.89
N ILE A 128 -1.65 3.78 14.61
CA ILE A 128 -1.63 4.74 13.50
C ILE A 128 -2.89 5.61 13.50
N ALA A 129 -4.07 5.01 13.73
CA ALA A 129 -5.33 5.75 13.81
C ALA A 129 -5.37 6.76 14.96
N ALA A 130 -4.58 6.56 16.02
CA ALA A 130 -4.43 7.50 17.12
C ALA A 130 -3.53 8.71 16.78
N GLY A 131 -2.79 8.67 15.66
CA GLY A 131 -1.95 9.74 15.15
C GLY A 131 -0.45 9.45 15.22
N LEU A 132 0.33 10.13 14.38
CA LEU A 132 1.78 10.03 14.30
C LEU A 132 2.48 11.17 15.07
N PRO A 133 3.65 10.93 15.68
CA PRO A 133 4.34 9.65 15.76
C PRO A 133 3.62 8.66 16.71
N ALA A 134 3.65 7.38 16.35
CA ALA A 134 2.98 6.30 17.09
C ALA A 134 4.01 5.29 17.64
N ARG A 135 3.76 4.76 18.84
CA ARG A 135 4.52 3.63 19.40
C ARG A 135 3.66 2.38 19.33
N VAL A 136 4.22 1.30 18.79
CA VAL A 136 3.54 0.03 18.56
C VAL A 136 4.36 -1.08 19.20
N SER A 137 3.79 -1.72 20.21
CA SER A 137 4.33 -2.97 20.73
C SER A 137 3.83 -4.11 19.83
N LEU A 138 4.74 -4.74 19.09
CA LEU A 138 4.42 -5.82 18.15
C LEU A 138 4.48 -7.20 18.81
N ASP A 139 5.17 -7.35 19.93
CA ASP A 139 5.17 -8.61 20.68
C ASP A 139 3.97 -8.67 21.62
N GLY A 140 3.18 -9.74 21.56
CA GLY A 140 2.02 -9.94 22.43
C GLY A 140 2.38 -10.12 23.92
N ASN A 141 3.67 -10.27 24.23
CA ASN A 141 4.17 -10.49 25.58
C ASN A 141 4.36 -9.16 26.32
N VAL A 142 3.30 -8.70 26.98
CA VAL A 142 3.35 -7.63 27.98
C VAL A 142 4.13 -8.10 29.21
N VAL A 143 5.44 -8.27 29.11
CA VAL A 143 6.29 -8.46 30.29
C VAL A 143 6.78 -7.08 30.73
N ASN A 144 6.11 -6.55 31.76
CA ASN A 144 6.43 -5.32 32.48
C ASN A 144 7.88 -5.31 33.01
N THR A 145 8.85 -5.05 32.15
CA THR A 145 10.20 -4.66 32.56
C THR A 145 10.65 -3.48 31.73
N ALA A 146 11.40 -2.57 32.34
CA ALA A 146 11.94 -1.36 31.73
C ALA A 146 12.83 -1.58 30.48
N ARG A 147 13.02 -2.84 30.04
CA ARG A 147 13.63 -3.24 28.77
C ARG A 147 12.68 -3.18 27.57
N ALA A 148 11.36 -3.17 27.79
CA ALA A 148 10.37 -3.17 26.70
C ALA A 148 10.40 -1.88 25.84
N ALA A 149 10.95 -0.78 26.35
CA ALA A 149 11.00 0.49 25.62
C ALA A 149 11.95 0.47 24.40
N ASP A 150 12.88 -0.48 24.32
CA ASP A 150 13.80 -0.64 23.19
C ASP A 150 13.23 -1.56 22.08
N ASP A 151 12.18 -2.34 22.35
CA ASP A 151 11.61 -3.30 21.39
C ASP A 151 10.37 -2.77 20.65
N ASP A 152 9.89 -1.59 21.02
CA ASP A 152 8.76 -0.96 20.35
C ASP A 152 9.12 -0.49 18.94
N LEU A 153 8.22 -0.73 18.00
CA LEU A 153 8.22 -0.05 16.72
C LEU A 153 7.72 1.37 16.94
N VAL A 154 8.52 2.37 16.60
CA VAL A 154 8.14 3.79 16.64
C VAL A 154 7.94 4.29 15.22
N VAL A 155 6.69 4.48 14.83
CA VAL A 155 6.31 5.01 13.52
C VAL A 155 6.35 6.53 13.59
N LEU A 156 7.16 7.15 12.74
CA LEU A 156 7.47 8.57 12.79
C LEU A 156 6.57 9.39 11.87
N ASP A 157 6.44 8.95 10.62
CA ASP A 157 5.69 9.66 9.58
C ASP A 157 5.19 8.68 8.51
N ALA A 158 4.25 9.12 7.67
CA ALA A 158 3.77 8.37 6.52
C ALA A 158 4.41 8.89 5.23
N PHE A 159 4.85 7.97 4.37
CA PHE A 159 5.29 8.30 3.02
C PHE A 159 4.08 8.62 2.12
N GLY A 160 4.29 9.46 1.11
CA GLY A 160 3.21 9.94 0.24
C GLY A 160 3.12 9.17 -1.07
N GLY A 161 1.90 8.87 -1.53
CA GLY A 161 1.64 8.16 -2.78
C GLY A 161 0.97 6.81 -2.54
N ASP A 162 0.49 6.20 -3.61
CA ASP A 162 -0.30 4.98 -3.57
C ASP A 162 0.56 3.78 -3.98
N ILE A 163 0.51 2.71 -3.21
CA ILE A 163 1.11 1.42 -3.57
C ILE A 163 -0.02 0.46 -3.89
N VAL A 164 -0.07 -0.06 -5.11
CA VAL A 164 -1.05 -1.06 -5.54
C VAL A 164 -0.31 -2.32 -5.95
N PHE A 165 -0.54 -3.41 -5.23
CA PHE A 165 0.09 -4.70 -5.49
C PHE A 165 -0.58 -5.44 -6.64
N ALA A 166 0.11 -6.45 -7.19
CA ALA A 166 -0.38 -7.22 -8.33
C ALA A 166 -1.63 -8.06 -8.01
N ASP A 167 -1.98 -8.27 -6.74
CA ASP A 167 -3.22 -8.90 -6.29
C ASP A 167 -4.37 -7.90 -6.06
N GLY A 168 -4.13 -6.61 -6.35
CA GLY A 168 -5.08 -5.51 -6.15
C GLY A 168 -5.12 -4.96 -4.72
N SER A 169 -4.34 -5.51 -3.79
CA SER A 169 -4.24 -4.95 -2.44
C SER A 169 -3.50 -3.61 -2.47
N HIS A 170 -3.93 -2.70 -1.59
CA HIS A 170 -3.28 -1.41 -1.40
C HIS A 170 -2.27 -1.48 -0.25
N GLY A 171 -1.15 -0.79 -0.43
CA GLY A 171 -0.09 -0.62 0.57
C GLY A 171 0.04 0.84 1.00
N GLN A 172 0.40 1.04 2.27
CA GLN A 172 0.86 2.33 2.80
C GLN A 172 2.23 2.13 3.44
N MET A 173 3.17 3.02 3.13
CA MET A 173 4.52 2.97 3.66
C MET A 173 4.73 4.04 4.73
N TYR A 174 5.54 3.72 5.74
CA TYR A 174 5.83 4.59 6.87
C TYR A 174 7.32 4.63 7.17
N ASP A 175 7.77 5.80 7.62
CA ASP A 175 9.08 5.99 8.23
C ASP A 175 9.01 5.58 9.70
N ALA A 176 9.95 4.76 10.16
CA ALA A 176 9.93 4.25 11.52
C ALA A 176 11.33 3.95 12.07
N THR A 177 11.38 3.70 13.38
CA THR A 177 12.51 3.08 14.05
C THR A 177 12.08 1.83 14.78
N TRP A 178 12.91 0.80 14.76
CA TRP A 178 12.67 -0.46 15.47
C TRP A 178 13.99 -0.97 16.05
N HIS A 179 14.00 -1.32 17.33
CA HIS A 179 15.24 -1.62 18.07
C HIS A 179 16.29 -0.50 17.95
N GLY A 180 15.82 0.75 17.98
CA GLY A 180 16.65 1.95 17.81
C GLY A 180 17.24 2.15 16.40
N SER A 181 16.97 1.25 15.46
CA SER A 181 17.48 1.32 14.08
C SER A 181 16.41 1.89 13.15
N SER A 182 16.79 2.68 12.13
CA SER A 182 15.85 3.15 11.12
C SER A 182 15.36 1.99 10.26
N VAL A 183 14.05 1.90 10.09
CA VAL A 183 13.38 0.89 9.29
C VAL A 183 12.31 1.53 8.42
N VAL A 184 11.83 0.79 7.42
CA VAL A 184 10.69 1.16 6.60
C VAL A 184 9.59 0.15 6.84
N VAL A 185 8.37 0.63 7.08
CA VAL A 185 7.23 -0.23 7.36
C VAL A 185 6.26 -0.15 6.19
N THR A 186 5.85 -1.29 5.64
CA THR A 186 4.80 -1.37 4.62
C THR A 186 3.62 -2.14 5.17
N ARG A 187 2.47 -1.47 5.29
CA ARG A 187 1.19 -2.06 5.69
C ARG A 187 0.37 -2.35 4.45
N SER A 188 0.01 -3.61 4.19
CA SER A 188 -0.78 -4.00 3.02
C SER A 188 -1.80 -5.09 3.32
N GLY A 189 -3.08 -4.87 3.02
CA GLY A 189 -4.12 -5.90 3.21
C GLY A 189 -4.20 -6.42 4.65
N ASN A 190 -3.81 -7.68 4.88
CA ASN A 190 -3.71 -8.31 6.21
C ASN A 190 -2.25 -8.49 6.68
N HIS A 191 -1.28 -7.87 6.02
CA HIS A 191 0.14 -8.04 6.27
C HIS A 191 0.84 -6.72 6.64
N LEU A 192 1.95 -6.83 7.35
CA LEU A 192 2.86 -5.75 7.72
C LEU A 192 4.29 -6.22 7.55
N ASP A 193 5.05 -5.57 6.69
CA ASP A 193 6.47 -5.81 6.50
C ASP A 193 7.28 -4.70 7.17
N ILE A 194 8.34 -5.08 7.88
CA ILE A 194 9.36 -4.17 8.42
C ILE A 194 10.68 -4.45 7.71
N THR A 195 11.07 -3.54 6.83
CA THR A 195 12.32 -3.60 6.08
C THR A 195 13.43 -2.85 6.83
N SER A 196 14.51 -3.55 7.12
CA SER A 196 15.72 -3.04 7.78
C SER A 196 16.93 -3.19 6.86
N LEU A 197 17.78 -2.17 6.83
CA LEU A 197 19.01 -2.17 6.05
C LEU A 197 20.21 -2.49 6.95
N SER A 198 21.15 -3.28 6.42
CA SER A 198 22.39 -3.60 7.10
C SER A 198 23.54 -3.72 6.10
N ALA A 199 24.77 -3.75 6.60
CA ALA A 199 25.94 -3.97 5.74
C ALA A 199 25.92 -5.34 5.04
N THR A 200 25.21 -6.33 5.60
CA THR A 200 25.15 -7.70 5.09
C THR A 200 23.97 -7.96 4.16
N GLY A 201 23.05 -7.00 4.00
CA GLY A 201 21.85 -7.19 3.21
C GLY A 201 20.64 -6.47 3.79
N VAL A 202 19.46 -6.92 3.37
CA VAL A 202 18.17 -6.40 3.82
C VAL A 202 17.45 -7.45 4.63
N GLY A 203 17.02 -7.09 5.84
CA GLY A 203 16.20 -7.92 6.70
C GLY A 203 14.74 -7.49 6.61
N ILE A 204 13.85 -8.45 6.40
CA ILE A 204 12.40 -8.23 6.38
C ILE A 204 11.82 -9.03 7.54
N THR A 205 11.05 -8.35 8.40
CA THR A 205 10.20 -9.03 9.38
C THR A 205 8.74 -8.81 9.03
N GLY A 206 8.03 -9.90 8.75
CA GLY A 206 6.64 -9.92 8.34
C GLY A 206 5.70 -10.35 9.46
N PHE A 207 4.54 -9.69 9.53
CA PHE A 207 3.44 -10.03 10.43
C PHE A 207 2.17 -10.21 9.60
N THR A 208 1.40 -11.26 9.90
CA THR A 208 0.12 -11.55 9.23
C THR A 208 -1.01 -11.51 10.25
N ALA A 209 -2.11 -10.83 9.93
CA ALA A 209 -3.27 -10.72 10.81
C ALA A 209 -3.84 -12.10 11.14
N GLY A 210 -4.11 -12.35 12.42
CA GLY A 210 -4.57 -13.64 12.92
C GLY A 210 -3.49 -14.73 12.99
N SER A 211 -2.22 -14.41 12.70
CA SER A 211 -1.07 -15.31 12.87
C SER A 211 -0.18 -14.82 14.01
N GLU A 212 0.23 -15.73 14.88
CA GLU A 212 1.29 -15.47 15.86
C GLU A 212 2.70 -15.73 15.29
N ALA A 213 2.80 -16.33 14.11
CA ALA A 213 4.08 -16.58 13.46
C ALA A 213 4.66 -15.27 12.93
N ILE A 214 5.89 -14.98 13.33
CA ILE A 214 6.69 -13.89 12.79
C ILE A 214 7.54 -14.45 11.65
N GLU A 215 7.40 -13.87 10.47
CA GLU A 215 8.12 -14.26 9.28
C GLU A 215 9.44 -13.48 9.23
N TYR A 216 10.56 -14.19 9.08
CA TYR A 216 11.88 -13.55 8.94
C TYR A 216 12.49 -13.94 7.61
N GLU A 217 12.85 -12.94 6.83
CA GLU A 217 13.60 -13.11 5.60
C GLU A 217 14.84 -12.22 5.63
N HIS A 218 15.98 -12.79 5.25
CA HIS A 218 17.18 -12.02 5.00
C HIS A 218 17.60 -12.20 3.54
N LEU A 219 17.69 -11.08 2.83
CA LEU A 219 18.19 -11.04 1.49
C LEU A 219 19.65 -10.54 1.54
N PRO A 220 20.64 -11.43 1.32
CA PRO A 220 22.04 -11.08 1.49
C PRO A 220 22.48 -10.06 0.44
N ALA A 221 23.48 -9.25 0.79
CA ALA A 221 24.11 -8.30 -0.12
C ALA A 221 24.83 -9.01 -1.29
N GLU A 222 25.10 -10.32 -1.19
CA GLU A 222 25.74 -11.16 -2.19
C GLU A 222 24.92 -12.41 -2.49
N THR A 223 24.52 -12.61 -3.75
CA THR A 223 24.54 -13.93 -4.41
C THR A 223 24.57 -13.76 -5.92
N THR A 224 25.62 -14.24 -6.57
CA THR A 224 25.58 -14.60 -8.01
C THR A 224 25.62 -16.12 -8.14
N ALA A 225 24.79 -16.63 -9.06
CA ALA A 225 24.80 -17.97 -9.67
C ALA A 225 24.34 -19.20 -8.85
N GLY A 226 23.08 -19.59 -9.09
CA GLY A 226 22.76 -20.91 -9.65
C GLY A 226 22.65 -22.11 -8.70
N GLN A 227 21.43 -22.41 -8.25
CA GLN A 227 20.91 -23.79 -8.23
C GLN A 227 19.39 -23.77 -8.06
N GLY A 228 18.68 -24.27 -9.08
CA GLY A 228 17.23 -24.41 -9.06
C GLY A 228 16.78 -25.61 -8.25
N SER A 229 15.66 -25.44 -7.54
CA SER A 229 14.72 -26.52 -7.24
C SER A 229 13.30 -25.98 -7.44
N PRO A 230 12.42 -26.69 -8.17
CA PRO A 230 11.07 -26.25 -8.42
C PRO A 230 10.15 -26.67 -7.27
N GLY A 231 9.60 -25.70 -6.55
CA GLY A 231 8.47 -25.89 -5.65
C GLY A 231 7.18 -25.49 -6.36
N ALA A 232 6.45 -26.47 -6.89
CA ALA A 232 5.14 -26.26 -7.48
C ALA A 232 4.11 -26.01 -6.37
N GLY A 233 3.51 -24.81 -6.39
CA GLY A 233 2.35 -24.44 -5.58
C GLY A 233 1.38 -23.64 -6.44
N SER A 234 0.45 -24.35 -7.09
CA SER A 234 -0.62 -23.76 -7.89
C SER A 234 -1.66 -23.10 -6.98
N ALA A 235 -1.67 -21.77 -6.92
CA ALA A 235 -2.82 -20.99 -6.48
C ALA A 235 -3.32 -20.20 -7.69
N HIS A 236 -4.58 -20.45 -8.08
CA HIS A 236 -5.26 -19.75 -9.17
C HIS A 236 -5.32 -18.25 -8.85
N ALA A 237 -4.60 -17.43 -9.61
CA ALA A 237 -4.75 -15.98 -9.56
C ALA A 237 -5.79 -15.52 -10.57
N VAL A 238 -6.66 -14.63 -10.09
CA VAL A 238 -7.56 -13.84 -10.91
C VAL A 238 -6.70 -12.81 -11.68
N PRO A 239 -6.93 -12.58 -12.98
CA PRO A 239 -6.24 -11.52 -13.70
C PRO A 239 -6.52 -10.16 -13.04
N SER A 240 -5.46 -9.48 -12.61
CA SER A 240 -5.56 -8.12 -12.06
C SER A 240 -5.91 -7.15 -13.17
N ARG A 241 -7.12 -6.61 -13.09
CA ARG A 241 -7.57 -5.52 -13.95
C ARG A 241 -6.87 -4.25 -13.46
N ALA A 242 -6.07 -3.63 -14.34
CA ALA A 242 -5.50 -2.32 -14.08
C ALA A 242 -6.60 -1.35 -13.62
N ALA A 243 -6.39 -0.70 -12.48
CA ALA A 243 -7.32 0.30 -11.97
C ALA A 243 -7.42 1.45 -12.97
N ALA A 244 -8.65 1.85 -13.32
CA ALA A 244 -8.88 2.98 -14.20
C ALA A 244 -8.45 4.28 -13.48
N ILE A 245 -7.56 5.03 -14.13
CA ILE A 245 -7.00 6.29 -13.64
C ILE A 245 -8.09 7.36 -13.55
N THR A 246 -8.10 8.15 -12.47
CA THR A 246 -9.03 9.27 -12.26
C THR A 246 -8.38 10.62 -12.62
N PRO A 247 -9.16 11.69 -12.89
CA PRO A 247 -8.61 13.02 -13.17
C PRO A 247 -7.74 13.62 -12.05
N GLU A 248 -7.83 13.10 -10.82
CA GLU A 248 -6.95 13.44 -9.68
C GLU A 248 -5.48 12.99 -9.90
N ASP A 249 -5.28 11.95 -10.70
CA ASP A 249 -3.96 11.37 -11.03
C ASP A 249 -3.17 12.23 -12.03
N LEU A 250 -3.80 13.24 -12.63
CA LEU A 250 -3.15 14.24 -13.49
C LEU A 250 -2.49 15.38 -12.70
N ASN A 251 -2.41 15.27 -11.36
CA ASN A 251 -1.79 16.28 -10.52
C ASN A 251 -0.31 16.49 -10.90
N PRO A 252 0.13 17.72 -11.20
CA PRO A 252 1.49 18.01 -11.70
C PRO A 252 2.65 17.66 -10.75
N SER A 253 2.37 17.08 -9.57
CA SER A 253 3.32 16.77 -8.50
C SER A 253 3.60 15.28 -8.25
N ARG A 254 2.97 14.34 -8.98
CA ARG A 254 3.13 12.88 -8.78
C ARG A 254 4.11 12.25 -9.79
N LEU A 255 4.80 11.21 -9.34
CA LEU A 255 5.67 10.34 -10.14
C LEU A 255 5.17 8.91 -10.00
N THR A 256 4.95 8.20 -11.09
CA THR A 256 4.34 6.85 -11.08
C THR A 256 5.30 5.83 -11.67
N PHE A 257 5.52 4.74 -10.94
CA PHE A 257 6.31 3.60 -11.39
C PHE A 257 5.41 2.39 -11.57
N HIS A 258 5.36 1.88 -12.79
CA HIS A 258 4.72 0.64 -13.19
C HIS A 258 5.75 -0.48 -13.09
N LEU A 259 5.69 -1.25 -12.01
CA LEU A 259 6.62 -2.34 -11.72
C LEU A 259 5.99 -3.67 -12.16
N MET A 260 6.38 -4.11 -13.34
CA MET A 260 5.84 -5.29 -14.00
C MET A 260 6.73 -6.48 -13.70
N LEU A 261 6.23 -7.45 -12.93
CA LEU A 261 7.00 -8.62 -12.56
C LEU A 261 6.77 -9.69 -13.63
N HIS A 262 7.86 -10.15 -14.23
CA HIS A 262 7.85 -11.21 -15.20
C HIS A 262 7.38 -12.52 -14.54
N ASP A 263 6.70 -13.36 -15.33
CA ASP A 263 5.98 -14.54 -14.82
C ASP A 263 6.91 -15.59 -14.18
N ASP A 264 8.22 -15.52 -14.45
CA ASP A 264 9.24 -16.42 -13.92
C ASP A 264 9.89 -15.98 -12.60
N VAL A 265 9.60 -14.77 -12.12
CA VAL A 265 10.13 -14.24 -10.85
C VAL A 265 9.73 -15.15 -9.68
N GLY A 266 8.55 -15.79 -9.78
CA GLY A 266 8.07 -16.78 -8.80
C GLY A 266 7.84 -16.21 -7.39
N SER A 267 7.88 -14.89 -7.23
CA SER A 267 7.70 -14.16 -5.98
C SER A 267 6.49 -13.23 -6.07
N THR A 268 5.90 -12.89 -4.92
CA THR A 268 4.78 -11.94 -4.85
C THR A 268 5.29 -10.51 -5.01
N SER A 269 4.43 -9.61 -5.50
CA SER A 269 4.77 -8.18 -5.58
C SER A 269 5.09 -7.56 -4.22
N GLN A 270 4.47 -8.04 -3.15
CA GLN A 270 4.72 -7.62 -1.77
C GLN A 270 6.14 -7.98 -1.34
N ARG A 271 6.57 -9.21 -1.61
CA ARG A 271 7.94 -9.66 -1.29
C ARG A 271 8.98 -8.91 -2.12
N ILE A 272 8.72 -8.68 -3.41
CA ILE A 272 9.60 -7.85 -4.25
C ILE A 272 9.66 -6.42 -3.72
N HIS A 273 8.53 -5.85 -3.29
CA HIS A 273 8.48 -4.53 -2.71
C HIS A 273 9.29 -4.44 -1.42
N ALA A 274 8.97 -5.27 -0.42
CA ALA A 274 9.61 -5.27 0.90
C ALA A 274 11.12 -5.47 0.79
N GLY A 275 11.56 -6.34 -0.13
CA GLY A 275 12.98 -6.55 -0.39
C GLY A 275 13.61 -5.40 -1.17
N TYR A 276 13.21 -5.21 -2.41
CA TYR A 276 14.01 -4.45 -3.37
C TYR A 276 13.61 -2.98 -3.50
N VAL A 277 12.37 -2.63 -3.13
CA VAL A 277 11.79 -1.32 -3.51
C VAL A 277 11.49 -0.43 -2.31
N ALA A 278 11.04 -0.98 -1.17
CA ALA A 278 10.60 -0.21 -0.01
C ALA A 278 11.70 0.74 0.51
N TRP A 279 12.92 0.22 0.67
CA TRP A 279 14.06 1.03 1.13
C TRP A 279 14.46 2.11 0.11
N TRP A 280 14.39 1.80 -1.19
CA TRP A 280 14.71 2.75 -2.25
C TRP A 280 13.66 3.86 -2.32
N LEU A 281 12.38 3.49 -2.21
CA LEU A 281 11.28 4.46 -2.18
C LEU A 281 11.41 5.38 -0.96
N ALA A 282 11.80 4.84 0.19
CA ALA A 282 12.04 5.61 1.40
C ALA A 282 13.21 6.60 1.20
N ASP A 283 14.34 6.17 0.64
CA ASP A 283 15.46 7.08 0.32
C ASP A 283 15.04 8.15 -0.69
N LEU A 284 14.34 7.76 -1.75
CA LEU A 284 13.83 8.66 -2.77
C LEU A 284 12.94 9.74 -2.16
N GLN A 285 11.97 9.38 -1.31
CA GLN A 285 11.05 10.35 -0.73
C GLN A 285 11.67 11.13 0.43
N ARG A 286 12.47 10.51 1.29
CA ARG A 286 13.07 11.17 2.45
C ARG A 286 14.16 12.16 2.03
N ASN A 287 15.07 11.72 1.17
CA ASN A 287 16.33 12.43 0.92
C ASN A 287 16.34 13.16 -0.42
N ILE A 288 15.68 12.62 -1.46
CA ILE A 288 15.82 13.12 -2.83
C ILE A 288 14.64 13.98 -3.26
N LEU A 289 13.42 13.58 -2.93
CA LEU A 289 12.17 14.20 -3.36
C LEU A 289 11.21 14.43 -2.16
N PRO A 290 11.66 15.12 -1.08
CA PRO A 290 10.84 15.36 0.09
C PRO A 290 9.52 16.05 -0.28
N GLY A 291 8.42 15.47 0.20
CA GLY A 291 7.06 15.96 -0.02
C GLY A 291 6.45 15.65 -1.39
N LYS A 292 7.18 14.99 -2.31
CA LYS A 292 6.57 14.49 -3.56
C LYS A 292 5.88 13.16 -3.31
N LYS A 293 4.67 13.01 -3.87
CA LYS A 293 3.96 11.73 -3.88
C LYS A 293 4.53 10.84 -4.98
N VAL A 294 4.81 9.58 -4.65
CA VAL A 294 5.32 8.60 -5.59
C VAL A 294 4.45 7.35 -5.56
N ASP A 295 3.91 7.00 -6.71
CA ASP A 295 2.98 5.88 -6.87
C ASP A 295 3.71 4.67 -7.41
N LEU A 296 3.43 3.50 -6.82
CA LEU A 296 3.95 2.22 -7.28
C LEU A 296 2.78 1.32 -7.67
N LEU A 297 2.71 0.96 -8.95
CA LEU A 297 1.70 0.08 -9.50
C LEU A 297 2.37 -1.23 -9.92
N TYR A 298 2.13 -2.30 -9.17
CA TYR A 298 2.65 -3.61 -9.49
C TYR A 298 1.70 -4.36 -10.41
N SER A 299 2.27 -5.12 -11.34
CA SER A 299 1.51 -5.98 -12.26
C SER A 299 2.23 -7.29 -12.49
N GLN A 300 1.47 -8.37 -12.67
CA GLN A 300 1.96 -9.73 -12.94
C GLN A 300 0.98 -10.46 -13.85
N ARG A 301 1.47 -11.45 -14.61
CA ARG A 301 0.65 -12.36 -15.42
C ARG A 301 -0.27 -11.64 -16.41
N ILE A 302 0.26 -10.61 -17.06
CA ILE A 302 -0.36 -9.93 -18.19
C ILE A 302 0.16 -10.59 -19.47
N PRO A 303 -0.68 -11.38 -20.18
CA PRO A 303 -0.25 -12.07 -21.39
C PRO A 303 0.28 -11.11 -22.46
N GLY A 304 1.42 -11.45 -23.04
CA GLY A 304 2.16 -10.64 -24.01
C GLY A 304 2.98 -9.50 -23.40
N VAL A 305 2.85 -9.20 -22.10
CA VAL A 305 3.54 -8.08 -21.44
C VAL A 305 4.52 -8.56 -20.37
N THR A 306 4.09 -9.43 -19.45
CA THR A 306 4.92 -9.96 -18.37
C THR A 306 5.48 -11.36 -18.64
N ASP A 307 5.13 -11.98 -19.77
CA ASP A 307 5.67 -13.25 -20.25
C ASP A 307 6.52 -13.07 -21.53
N VAL A 308 6.97 -11.84 -21.79
CA VAL A 308 7.83 -11.52 -22.92
C VAL A 308 9.14 -12.30 -22.82
N LYS A 309 9.65 -12.77 -23.96
CA LYS A 309 10.98 -13.38 -23.99
C LYS A 309 12.04 -12.35 -23.61
N TYR A 310 13.01 -12.75 -22.78
CA TYR A 310 14.22 -11.98 -22.49
C TYR A 310 15.46 -12.89 -22.55
N GLU A 311 16.60 -12.46 -22.02
CA GLU A 311 17.91 -13.17 -22.06
C GLU A 311 18.65 -13.09 -23.41
N TYR A 312 18.38 -12.04 -24.20
CA TYR A 312 19.09 -11.79 -25.45
C TYR A 312 19.34 -10.29 -25.63
N VAL A 313 20.37 -9.96 -26.42
CA VAL A 313 20.66 -8.57 -26.78
C VAL A 313 19.47 -7.98 -27.52
N GLY A 314 18.90 -6.91 -26.97
CA GLY A 314 17.70 -6.26 -27.52
C GLY A 314 16.41 -6.56 -26.77
N SER A 315 16.43 -7.39 -25.72
CA SER A 315 15.26 -7.65 -24.87
C SER A 315 14.60 -6.38 -24.32
N LEU A 316 15.40 -5.39 -23.90
CA LEU A 316 14.88 -4.08 -23.48
C LEU A 316 14.16 -3.36 -24.62
N HIS A 317 14.66 -3.47 -25.86
CA HIS A 317 14.04 -2.83 -27.01
C HIS A 317 12.67 -3.45 -27.32
N ASP A 318 12.64 -4.78 -27.42
CA ASP A 318 11.41 -5.52 -27.72
C ASP A 318 10.37 -5.34 -26.61
N TRP A 319 10.79 -5.35 -25.34
CA TRP A 319 9.87 -5.08 -24.24
C TRP A 319 9.41 -3.61 -24.20
N SER A 320 10.26 -2.67 -24.62
CA SER A 320 9.84 -1.26 -24.72
C SER A 320 8.72 -1.08 -25.74
N ASP A 321 8.76 -1.79 -26.88
CA ASP A 321 7.67 -1.78 -27.87
C ASP A 321 6.39 -2.39 -27.29
N VAL A 322 6.51 -3.49 -26.55
CA VAL A 322 5.39 -4.15 -25.87
C VAL A 322 4.72 -3.22 -24.84
N VAL A 323 5.51 -2.61 -23.95
CA VAL A 323 4.95 -1.76 -22.89
C VAL A 323 4.45 -0.42 -23.43
N GLU A 324 5.01 0.06 -24.54
CA GLU A 324 4.49 1.21 -25.28
C GLU A 324 3.08 0.93 -25.81
N HIS A 325 2.87 -0.23 -26.43
CA HIS A 325 1.55 -0.64 -26.89
C HIS A 325 0.56 -0.82 -25.73
N TYR A 326 0.98 -1.51 -24.66
CA TYR A 326 0.18 -1.68 -23.46
C TYR A 326 -0.24 -0.33 -22.84
N ALA A 327 0.70 0.62 -22.71
CA ALA A 327 0.41 1.93 -22.15
C ALA A 327 -0.63 2.69 -23.00
N LEU A 328 -0.56 2.59 -24.33
CA LEU A 328 -1.55 3.17 -25.23
C LEU A 328 -2.92 2.52 -25.06
N GLU A 329 -2.99 1.19 -24.94
CA GLU A 329 -4.25 0.47 -24.73
C GLU A 329 -4.91 0.75 -23.37
N GLN A 330 -4.10 1.05 -22.35
CA GLN A 330 -4.58 1.36 -21.00
C GLN A 330 -4.74 2.87 -20.75
N ASP A 331 -4.61 3.71 -21.79
CA ASP A 331 -4.67 5.17 -21.69
C ASP A 331 -3.67 5.77 -20.66
N ILE A 332 -2.50 5.15 -20.49
CA ILE A 332 -1.46 5.60 -19.56
C ILE A 332 -0.61 6.69 -20.25
N PRO A 333 -0.49 7.91 -19.66
CA PRO A 333 0.29 8.98 -20.28
C PRO A 333 1.77 8.63 -20.43
N ARG A 334 2.30 8.77 -21.66
CA ARG A 334 3.72 8.59 -21.99
C ARG A 334 4.50 9.86 -21.67
N THR A 335 4.70 10.14 -20.39
CA THR A 335 5.47 11.31 -19.94
C THR A 335 6.67 10.89 -19.12
N TYR A 336 7.61 11.82 -18.90
CA TYR A 336 8.74 11.61 -17.98
C TYR A 336 8.32 11.23 -16.55
N LYS A 337 7.04 11.38 -16.19
CA LYS A 337 6.49 11.04 -14.86
C LYS A 337 5.98 9.60 -14.75
N HIS A 338 5.85 8.87 -15.85
CA HIS A 338 5.49 7.45 -15.82
C HIS A 338 6.70 6.61 -16.21
N LYS A 339 7.16 5.79 -15.27
CA LYS A 339 8.28 4.87 -15.45
C LYS A 339 7.76 3.45 -15.48
N PHE A 340 8.34 2.61 -16.31
CA PHE A 340 7.99 1.21 -16.49
C PHE A 340 9.25 0.39 -16.26
N MET A 341 9.16 -0.63 -15.41
CA MET A 341 10.26 -1.54 -15.12
C MET A 341 9.77 -2.98 -15.22
N LEU A 342 10.38 -3.78 -16.10
CA LEU A 342 10.20 -5.22 -16.08
C LEU A 342 11.18 -5.82 -15.07
N ILE A 343 10.65 -6.50 -14.07
CA ILE A 343 11.44 -7.21 -13.06
C ILE A 343 11.48 -8.68 -13.46
N VAL A 344 12.67 -9.22 -13.73
CA VAL A 344 12.88 -10.60 -14.21
C VAL A 344 13.70 -11.42 -13.23
N LYS A 345 13.65 -12.75 -13.35
CA LYS A 345 14.50 -13.65 -12.56
C LYS A 345 15.92 -13.78 -13.12
N GLY A 346 16.05 -14.03 -14.42
CA GLY A 346 17.30 -14.27 -15.13
C GLY A 346 18.01 -12.99 -15.55
N LEU A 347 18.95 -13.10 -16.47
CA LEU A 347 19.69 -11.95 -17.00
C LEU A 347 18.90 -11.29 -18.13
N PRO A 348 18.53 -9.99 -18.09
CA PRO A 348 17.82 -9.32 -19.18
C PRO A 348 18.53 -9.49 -20.53
N GLU A 349 19.86 -9.35 -20.52
CA GLU A 349 20.75 -9.55 -21.66
C GLU A 349 21.98 -10.35 -21.19
N PRO A 350 22.73 -11.00 -22.10
CA PRO A 350 23.95 -11.71 -21.72
C PRO A 350 24.88 -10.85 -20.87
N GLU A 351 25.32 -11.39 -19.73
CA GLU A 351 26.25 -10.78 -18.77
C GLU A 351 25.74 -9.52 -18.04
N ARG A 352 24.44 -9.18 -18.15
CA ARG A 352 23.85 -8.00 -17.51
C ARG A 352 22.71 -8.36 -16.59
N HIS A 353 22.68 -7.75 -15.41
CA HIS A 353 21.57 -7.88 -14.47
C HIS A 353 20.50 -6.82 -14.65
N GLY A 354 20.75 -5.79 -15.45
CA GLY A 354 19.76 -4.76 -15.73
C GLY A 354 20.16 -3.93 -16.95
N ARG A 355 19.17 -3.24 -17.51
CA ARG A 355 19.38 -2.26 -18.56
C ARG A 355 18.22 -1.27 -18.59
N SER A 356 18.53 0.01 -18.69
CA SER A 356 17.52 1.07 -18.76
C SER A 356 17.83 2.12 -19.83
N TRP A 357 16.79 2.77 -20.35
CA TRP A 357 16.96 3.97 -21.17
C TRP A 357 17.23 5.18 -20.29
N GLN A 358 18.41 5.78 -20.43
CA GLN A 358 18.80 6.95 -19.64
C GLN A 358 17.81 8.09 -19.83
N LYS A 359 17.25 8.60 -18.72
CA LYS A 359 16.18 9.63 -18.70
C LYS A 359 14.94 9.26 -19.52
N GLY A 360 14.83 8.00 -19.94
CA GLY A 360 13.71 7.42 -20.64
C GLY A 360 12.63 6.96 -19.66
N THR A 361 11.78 6.06 -20.12
CA THR A 361 10.62 5.58 -19.37
C THR A 361 10.67 4.09 -19.09
N GLU A 362 11.57 3.32 -19.71
CA GLU A 362 11.59 1.85 -19.65
C GLU A 362 12.95 1.30 -19.21
N GLY A 363 12.90 0.28 -18.34
CA GLY A 363 14.05 -0.55 -17.99
C GLY A 363 13.66 -1.99 -17.72
N ILE A 364 14.64 -2.88 -17.75
CA ILE A 364 14.52 -4.25 -17.26
C ILE A 364 15.57 -4.46 -16.15
N ALA A 365 15.17 -5.04 -15.03
CA ALA A 365 16.05 -5.31 -13.89
C ALA A 365 15.86 -6.75 -13.39
N SER A 366 16.96 -7.39 -13.00
CA SER A 366 16.97 -8.75 -12.49
C SER A 366 17.01 -8.79 -10.97
N VAL A 367 16.18 -9.65 -10.38
CA VAL A 367 16.30 -9.98 -8.95
C VAL A 367 17.44 -10.97 -8.65
N SER A 368 18.09 -11.54 -9.68
CA SER A 368 19.30 -12.35 -9.50
C SER A 368 20.60 -11.52 -9.47
N GLY A 369 20.49 -10.21 -9.70
CA GLY A 369 21.61 -9.28 -9.64
C GLY A 369 21.99 -8.87 -8.25
N ARG A 370 22.80 -7.82 -8.17
CA ARG A 370 23.07 -7.15 -6.89
C ARG A 370 21.77 -6.60 -6.33
N TYR A 371 21.70 -6.54 -5.01
CA TYR A 371 20.51 -6.06 -4.33
C TYR A 371 20.02 -4.66 -4.80
N PRO A 372 20.90 -3.65 -4.98
CA PRO A 372 20.48 -2.35 -5.51
C PRO A 372 20.18 -2.36 -7.02
N GLU A 373 20.14 -3.49 -7.74
CA GLU A 373 19.96 -3.50 -9.20
C GLU A 373 18.67 -2.79 -9.63
N ILE A 374 17.54 -3.08 -8.98
CA ILE A 374 16.28 -2.38 -9.30
C ILE A 374 16.41 -0.87 -9.05
N ALA A 375 17.01 -0.46 -7.93
CA ALA A 375 17.27 0.94 -7.63
C ALA A 375 18.25 1.59 -8.63
N HIS A 376 19.25 0.85 -9.10
CA HIS A 376 20.23 1.29 -10.11
C HIS A 376 19.52 1.60 -11.42
N GLN A 377 18.71 0.66 -11.91
CA GLN A 377 17.97 0.79 -13.15
C GLN A 377 16.93 1.92 -13.07
N LEU A 378 16.19 2.03 -11.96
CA LEU A 378 15.30 3.16 -11.71
C LEU A 378 16.06 4.51 -11.65
N GLY A 379 17.31 4.49 -11.17
CA GLY A 379 18.21 5.64 -11.17
C GLY A 379 18.47 6.17 -12.58
N HIS A 380 18.80 5.29 -13.53
CA HIS A 380 19.00 5.66 -14.93
C HIS A 380 17.75 6.31 -15.54
N LEU A 381 16.55 5.78 -15.26
CA LEU A 381 15.28 6.37 -15.72
C LEU A 381 15.05 7.79 -15.16
N LEU A 382 15.61 8.07 -13.98
CA LEU A 382 15.55 9.37 -13.32
C LEU A 382 16.75 10.27 -13.60
N GLY A 383 17.67 9.83 -14.47
CA GLY A 383 18.80 10.62 -14.92
C GLY A 383 20.07 10.50 -14.10
N ALA A 384 20.15 9.59 -13.14
CA ALA A 384 21.38 9.24 -12.44
C ALA A 384 22.37 8.53 -13.38
N THR A 385 23.66 8.65 -13.13
CA THR A 385 24.74 8.16 -14.01
C THR A 385 25.83 7.43 -13.23
N HIS A 386 26.56 6.53 -13.91
CA HIS A 386 27.70 5.83 -13.31
C HIS A 386 28.84 6.80 -12.99
N ALA A 387 29.04 7.81 -13.85
CA ALA A 387 30.10 8.81 -13.70
C ALA A 387 30.00 9.64 -12.41
N ARG A 388 28.84 9.62 -11.73
CA ARG A 388 28.59 10.31 -10.47
C ARG A 388 28.47 9.36 -9.29
N ALA A 389 28.69 8.06 -9.49
CA ALA A 389 28.69 7.10 -8.40
C ALA A 389 29.88 7.30 -7.47
N GLU A 390 29.68 6.99 -6.19
CA GLU A 390 30.66 7.13 -5.13
C GLU A 390 30.90 5.79 -4.42
N VAL A 391 32.10 5.68 -3.83
CA VAL A 391 32.44 4.72 -2.78
C VAL A 391 32.63 5.51 -1.48
N ARG A 392 31.95 5.11 -0.41
CA ARG A 392 32.00 5.78 0.89
C ARG A 392 32.65 4.90 1.95
N TYR A 393 33.22 5.53 2.98
CA TYR A 393 33.82 4.85 4.13
C TYR A 393 33.11 5.26 5.42
N GLY A 394 32.51 4.28 6.09
CA GLY A 394 31.80 4.46 7.37
C GLY A 394 32.11 3.34 8.37
N GLY A 395 33.37 2.92 8.42
CA GLY A 395 33.83 1.72 9.15
C GLY A 395 34.04 0.51 8.24
N TRP A 396 33.26 0.41 7.16
CA TRP A 396 33.50 -0.45 6.00
C TRP A 396 33.28 0.35 4.70
N TRP A 397 33.88 -0.10 3.60
CA TRP A 397 33.68 0.52 2.29
C TRP A 397 32.34 0.10 1.70
N CYS A 398 31.52 1.05 1.27
CA CYS A 398 30.27 0.79 0.58
C CYS A 398 30.20 1.50 -0.77
N GLU A 399 29.42 0.95 -1.69
CA GLU A 399 29.16 1.50 -3.03
C GLU A 399 27.74 2.07 -3.11
N THR A 400 27.61 3.28 -3.66
CA THR A 400 26.30 3.90 -3.93
C THR A 400 25.57 3.18 -5.07
N ASN A 401 24.25 3.37 -5.17
CA ASN A 401 23.38 2.61 -6.07
C ASN A 401 23.84 2.60 -7.54
N MET A 402 24.45 3.69 -8.04
CA MET A 402 24.91 3.80 -9.43
C MET A 402 26.32 3.26 -9.70
N TYR A 403 26.99 2.65 -8.72
CA TYR A 403 28.37 2.21 -8.90
C TYR A 403 28.45 0.95 -9.76
N ALA A 404 29.11 1.08 -10.92
CA ALA A 404 29.41 -0.01 -11.85
C ALA A 404 30.81 0.20 -12.48
N PRO A 405 31.65 -0.85 -12.63
CA PRO A 405 31.47 -2.21 -12.13
C PRO A 405 31.67 -2.28 -10.61
N SER A 406 30.89 -3.15 -9.96
CA SER A 406 30.91 -3.33 -8.51
C SER A 406 31.96 -4.32 -8.05
N LEU A 407 32.52 -4.10 -6.86
CA LEU A 407 33.41 -5.06 -6.20
C LEU A 407 32.67 -5.81 -5.09
N THR A 408 32.72 -7.14 -5.12
CA THR A 408 32.06 -8.02 -4.12
C THR A 408 32.50 -7.74 -2.69
N VAL A 409 33.75 -7.30 -2.48
CA VAL A 409 34.28 -6.99 -1.13
C VAL A 409 33.67 -5.74 -0.48
N ARG A 410 32.89 -4.94 -1.20
CA ARG A 410 32.28 -3.70 -0.69
C ARG A 410 30.79 -3.90 -0.44
N SER A 411 30.28 -3.32 0.65
CA SER A 411 28.84 -3.35 0.94
C SER A 411 28.06 -2.40 0.03
N ASN A 412 26.73 -2.46 0.06
CA ASN A 412 25.89 -1.47 -0.59
C ASN A 412 25.62 -0.31 0.38
N CYS A 413 25.69 0.94 -0.09
CA CYS A 413 25.30 2.09 0.73
C CYS A 413 23.77 2.26 0.79
N TYR A 414 23.01 1.61 -0.11
CA TYR A 414 21.55 1.71 -0.22
C TYR A 414 21.03 3.15 -0.43
N GLU A 415 21.80 3.95 -1.15
CA GLU A 415 21.52 5.36 -1.41
C GLU A 415 22.20 5.79 -2.72
N TYR A 416 21.71 6.88 -3.29
CA TYR A 416 22.42 7.57 -4.37
C TYR A 416 23.51 8.48 -3.80
N SER A 417 24.61 8.65 -4.55
CA SER A 417 25.59 9.73 -4.31
C SER A 417 24.90 11.11 -4.29
N ALA A 418 25.50 12.10 -3.64
CA ALA A 418 24.92 13.45 -3.55
C ALA A 418 24.66 14.07 -4.94
N GLU A 419 25.60 13.87 -5.89
CA GLU A 419 25.49 14.36 -7.27
C GLU A 419 24.35 13.67 -8.03
N ASN A 420 24.20 12.35 -7.91
CA ASN A 420 23.06 11.65 -8.51
C ASN A 420 21.73 12.04 -7.86
N ALA A 421 21.66 12.22 -6.55
CA ALA A 421 20.46 12.71 -5.87
C ALA A 421 20.07 14.11 -6.38
N TYR A 422 21.04 14.99 -6.62
CA TYR A 422 20.81 16.28 -7.27
C TYR A 422 20.26 16.13 -8.70
N GLN A 423 20.87 15.27 -9.52
CA GLN A 423 20.43 15.04 -10.91
C GLN A 423 19.00 14.47 -10.98
N ILE A 424 18.65 13.52 -10.11
CA ILE A 424 17.30 12.97 -10.00
C ILE A 424 16.31 14.09 -9.66
N ARG A 425 16.63 14.92 -8.67
CA ARG A 425 15.76 16.03 -8.26
C ARG A 425 15.57 17.05 -9.39
N GLU A 426 16.64 17.39 -10.09
CA GLU A 426 16.60 18.29 -11.25
C GLU A 426 15.73 17.71 -12.36
N TYR A 427 15.94 16.44 -12.72
CA TYR A 427 15.16 15.74 -13.75
C TYR A 427 13.66 15.71 -13.43
N VAL A 428 13.30 15.28 -12.21
CA VAL A 428 11.89 15.19 -11.79
C VAL A 428 11.22 16.57 -11.71
N THR A 429 11.98 17.63 -11.44
CA THR A 429 11.43 19.00 -11.32
C THR A 429 11.30 19.69 -12.68
N THR A 430 12.23 19.44 -13.61
CA THR A 430 12.35 20.22 -14.85
C THR A 430 12.03 19.44 -16.12
N ALA A 431 11.89 18.10 -16.04
CA ALA A 431 11.95 17.19 -17.17
C ALA A 431 13.27 17.30 -17.98
N GLY A 432 14.34 17.84 -17.36
CA GLY A 432 15.57 18.23 -18.03
C GLY A 432 16.26 17.09 -18.78
N GLY A 433 16.24 17.17 -20.11
CA GLY A 433 16.86 16.18 -20.99
C GLY A 433 16.02 14.92 -21.21
N HIS A 434 14.75 14.90 -20.78
CA HIS A 434 13.81 13.89 -21.29
C HIS A 434 13.53 14.17 -22.76
N ILE A 435 13.69 13.13 -23.58
CA ILE A 435 13.27 13.13 -24.97
C ILE A 435 12.31 11.96 -25.08
N GLU A 436 11.08 12.25 -25.51
CA GLU A 436 10.07 11.22 -25.72
C GLU A 436 10.62 10.16 -26.68
N ASN A 437 10.48 8.88 -26.29
CA ASN A 437 10.98 7.73 -27.02
C ASN A 437 12.50 7.68 -27.26
N SER A 438 13.30 8.40 -26.46
CA SER A 438 14.76 8.25 -26.47
C SER A 438 15.20 6.90 -25.92
N ARG A 439 15.76 6.06 -26.80
CA ARG A 439 16.30 4.72 -26.48
C ARG A 439 17.83 4.73 -26.45
N TRP A 440 18.39 5.61 -25.62
CA TRP A 440 19.83 5.62 -25.33
C TRP A 440 20.08 5.05 -23.94
N SER A 441 21.08 4.18 -23.78
CA SER A 441 21.43 3.54 -22.52
C SER A 441 22.91 3.77 -22.20
N GLU A 442 23.20 4.12 -20.96
CA GLU A 442 24.57 4.24 -20.43
C GLU A 442 25.19 2.85 -20.15
N ASP A 443 24.35 1.85 -19.85
CA ASP A 443 24.72 0.44 -19.66
C ASP A 443 25.16 -0.20 -20.99
N ARG A 444 26.37 0.14 -21.43
CA ARG A 444 27.01 -0.39 -22.64
C ARG A 444 27.89 -1.59 -22.39
#